data_AF-A0A3A0C5X9-F1
#
_entry.id   AF-A0A3A0C5X9-F1
#
_cell.length_a   1.000
_cell.length_b   1.000
_cell.length_c   1.000
_cell.angle_alpha   90.00
_cell.angle_beta   90.00
_cell.angle_gamma   90.00
#
_symmetry.space_group_name_H-M   'P 1'
#
loop_
_entity.id
_entity.type
_entity.pdbx_description
1 polymer ?
#
loop_
_entity_poly.entity_id
_entity_poly.type
_entity_poly.pdbx_seq_one_letter_code
_entity_poly.pdbx_strand_id
1 'polypeptide(L)'
;MFRPFALVHALVVAVAGTSAAAEEIPLKEIWAFKMPNTKDILELDVDREPLVHALLAQIRDTWNQEKGMVVPGEGRDALENVYRIRVNREKRSQVSPDEPLSLVFFTNATGHAVEIQQVERKGNHFTIRYRFVPRMQADSPQYIALIPIGPVGVGKYSVEIDPLPLEKKYRDLGLSEPGERQINNVCDSFTFIALENER
;
A
#
# COMPACT_ATOMS: atom_id res chain seq x y z
N MET A 1 36.57 61.04 2.92
CA MET A 1 36.57 59.84 2.04
C MET A 1 35.44 58.93 2.52
N PHE A 2 34.22 59.12 2.00
CA PHE A 2 32.99 58.46 2.45
C PHE A 2 32.69 57.23 1.57
N ARG A 3 32.48 56.07 2.19
CA ARG A 3 32.07 54.83 1.50
C ARG A 3 30.54 54.72 1.52
N PRO A 4 29.85 54.53 0.37
CA PRO A 4 28.42 54.27 0.36
C PRO A 4 28.15 52.81 0.76
N PHE A 5 27.27 52.61 1.74
CA PHE A 5 26.72 51.30 2.08
C PHE A 5 25.66 50.92 1.05
N ALA A 6 25.89 49.83 0.32
CA ALA A 6 24.90 49.25 -0.59
C ALA A 6 23.82 48.55 0.24
N LEU A 7 22.60 49.06 0.16
CA LEU A 7 21.41 48.52 0.82
C LEU A 7 20.92 47.30 0.02
N VAL A 8 21.22 46.09 0.48
CA VAL A 8 20.72 44.84 -0.13
C VAL A 8 19.26 44.65 0.26
N HIS A 9 18.35 44.89 -0.68
CA HIS A 9 16.93 44.53 -0.52
C HIS A 9 16.80 43.01 -0.64
N ALA A 10 16.60 42.34 0.49
CA ALA A 10 16.23 40.93 0.51
C ALA A 10 14.75 40.80 0.12
N LEU A 11 14.49 40.36 -1.11
CA LEU A 11 13.16 39.98 -1.57
C LEU A 11 12.79 38.64 -0.93
N VAL A 12 11.96 38.66 0.11
CA VAL A 12 11.36 37.46 0.68
C VAL A 12 10.21 37.02 -0.23
N VAL A 13 10.49 36.05 -1.11
CA VAL A 13 9.44 35.37 -1.89
C VAL A 13 8.73 34.40 -0.96
N ALA A 14 7.56 34.79 -0.44
CA ALA A 14 6.67 33.89 0.27
C ALA A 14 6.09 32.89 -0.72
N VAL A 15 6.65 31.68 -0.77
CA VAL A 15 6.07 30.55 -1.50
C VAL A 15 4.82 30.12 -0.74
N ALA A 16 3.66 30.59 -1.18
CA ALA A 16 2.38 30.08 -0.72
C ALA A 16 2.26 28.60 -1.16
N GLY A 17 2.58 27.69 -0.24
CA GLY A 17 2.45 26.26 -0.49
C GLY A 17 0.97 25.91 -0.63
N THR A 18 0.53 25.63 -1.85
CA THR A 18 -0.79 25.04 -2.10
C THR A 18 -0.81 23.69 -1.37
N SER A 19 -1.57 23.59 -0.29
CA SER A 19 -1.81 22.31 0.37
C SER A 19 -2.58 21.44 -0.62
N ALA A 20 -1.89 20.47 -1.24
CA ALA A 20 -2.55 19.48 -2.07
C ALA A 20 -3.65 18.81 -1.24
N ALA A 21 -4.88 18.83 -1.77
CA ALA A 21 -5.98 18.09 -1.18
C ALA A 21 -5.63 16.59 -1.22
N ALA A 22 -6.08 15.84 -0.21
CA ALA A 22 -5.94 14.40 -0.24
C ALA A 22 -6.84 13.84 -1.36
N GLU A 23 -6.27 13.00 -2.21
CA GLU A 23 -6.96 12.25 -3.24
C GLU A 23 -7.29 10.86 -2.68
N GLU A 24 -8.56 10.47 -2.73
CA GLU A 24 -9.00 9.15 -2.29
C GLU A 24 -8.97 8.17 -3.46
N ILE A 25 -8.32 7.01 -3.28
CA ILE A 25 -8.32 5.92 -4.26
C ILE A 25 -9.56 5.05 -3.98
N PRO A 26 -10.52 4.93 -4.93
CA PRO A 26 -11.76 4.20 -4.68
C PRO A 26 -11.51 2.70 -4.40
N LEU A 27 -12.12 2.16 -3.34
CA LEU A 27 -11.97 0.74 -2.98
C LEU A 27 -12.37 -0.22 -4.12
N LYS A 28 -13.38 0.16 -4.91
CA LYS A 28 -13.84 -0.58 -6.10
C LYS A 28 -12.78 -0.70 -7.21
N GLU A 29 -11.68 0.06 -7.15
CA GLU A 29 -10.58 0.00 -8.10
C GLU A 29 -9.44 -0.93 -7.63
N ILE A 30 -9.44 -1.30 -6.35
CA ILE A 30 -8.46 -2.20 -5.73
C ILE A 30 -8.83 -3.64 -6.07
N TRP A 31 -7.82 -4.45 -6.44
CA TRP A 31 -7.95 -5.90 -6.59
C TRP A 31 -7.49 -6.57 -5.31
N ALA A 32 -8.34 -7.34 -4.62
CA ALA A 32 -7.95 -7.99 -3.38
C ALA A 32 -8.57 -9.38 -3.21
N PHE A 33 -7.85 -10.23 -2.48
CA PHE A 33 -8.34 -11.55 -2.11
C PHE A 33 -9.27 -11.45 -0.90
N LYS A 34 -10.56 -11.78 -1.08
CA LYS A 34 -11.56 -11.89 0.00
C LYS A 34 -11.72 -10.63 0.88
N MET A 35 -11.47 -9.44 0.34
CA MET A 35 -11.81 -8.19 1.00
C MET A 35 -13.15 -7.64 0.47
N PRO A 36 -14.02 -7.09 1.33
CA PRO A 36 -15.26 -6.48 0.88
C PRO A 36 -15.00 -5.15 0.16
N ASN A 37 -15.92 -4.78 -0.73
CA ASN A 37 -15.91 -3.53 -1.50
C ASN A 37 -14.71 -3.35 -2.47
N THR A 38 -13.95 -4.42 -2.72
CA THR A 38 -12.87 -4.48 -3.72
C THR A 38 -13.24 -5.42 -4.86
N LYS A 39 -12.50 -5.38 -5.97
CA LYS A 39 -12.57 -6.40 -7.02
C LYS A 39 -11.91 -7.69 -6.53
N ASP A 40 -12.45 -8.85 -6.92
CA ASP A 40 -11.85 -10.13 -6.54
C ASP A 40 -10.59 -10.38 -7.37
N ILE A 41 -9.44 -10.48 -6.70
CA ILE A 41 -8.16 -10.74 -7.36
C ILE A 41 -8.13 -12.07 -8.12
N LEU A 42 -9.01 -13.02 -7.78
CA LEU A 42 -9.13 -14.30 -8.50
C LEU A 42 -9.64 -14.12 -9.94
N GLU A 43 -10.34 -13.02 -10.24
CA GLU A 43 -10.78 -12.70 -11.61
C GLU A 43 -9.61 -12.34 -12.53
N LEU A 44 -8.41 -12.09 -11.99
CA LEU A 44 -7.19 -11.88 -12.77
C LEU A 44 -6.52 -13.22 -13.19
N ASP A 45 -6.94 -14.33 -12.60
CA ASP A 45 -6.26 -15.64 -12.64
C ASP A 45 -7.03 -16.67 -13.51
N VAL A 46 -7.86 -16.19 -14.44
CA VAL A 46 -8.88 -17.01 -15.14
C VAL A 46 -8.29 -18.02 -16.14
N ASP A 47 -7.07 -17.79 -16.64
CA ASP A 47 -6.54 -18.53 -17.81
C ASP A 47 -5.14 -19.17 -17.63
N ARG A 48 -4.48 -19.05 -16.47
CA ARG A 48 -3.10 -19.56 -16.25
C ARG A 48 -2.90 -20.13 -14.83
N GLU A 49 -1.69 -20.64 -14.55
CA GLU A 49 -1.26 -21.15 -13.24
C GLU A 49 -1.78 -20.26 -12.10
N PRO A 50 -2.29 -20.83 -10.99
CA PRO A 50 -2.99 -20.06 -9.97
C PRO A 50 -2.02 -19.18 -9.15
N LEU A 51 -1.64 -18.03 -9.72
CA LEU A 51 -0.65 -17.10 -9.16
C LEU A 51 -1.07 -16.64 -7.77
N VAL A 52 -2.37 -16.41 -7.57
CA VAL A 52 -2.91 -15.97 -6.27
C VAL A 52 -2.65 -17.03 -5.21
N HIS A 53 -2.90 -18.30 -5.50
CA HIS A 53 -2.72 -19.38 -4.52
C HIS A 53 -1.25 -19.59 -4.18
N ALA A 54 -0.37 -19.51 -5.17
CA ALA A 54 1.07 -19.58 -4.94
C ALA A 54 1.58 -18.40 -4.10
N LEU A 55 1.06 -17.19 -4.34
CA LEU A 55 1.37 -16.02 -3.52
C LEU A 55 0.86 -16.14 -2.09
N LEU A 56 -0.36 -16.62 -1.88
CA LEU A 56 -0.90 -16.84 -0.54
C LEU A 56 -0.07 -17.87 0.23
N ALA A 57 0.31 -18.97 -0.41
CA ALA A 57 1.23 -19.95 0.17
C ALA A 57 2.57 -19.31 0.57
N GLN A 58 3.14 -18.47 -0.30
CA GLN A 58 4.40 -17.77 -0.03
C GLN A 58 4.30 -16.76 1.12
N ILE A 59 3.21 -15.98 1.18
CA ILE A 59 2.93 -15.03 2.27
C ILE A 59 2.90 -15.79 3.60
N ARG A 60 2.27 -16.97 3.62
CA ARG A 60 2.17 -17.82 4.83
C ARG A 60 3.53 -18.18 5.39
N ASP A 61 4.38 -18.64 4.50
CA ASP A 61 5.57 -19.37 4.89
C ASP A 61 6.76 -18.43 5.10
N THR A 62 6.77 -17.26 4.43
CA THR A 62 7.98 -16.42 4.34
C THR A 62 7.81 -14.94 4.62
N TRP A 63 6.59 -14.37 4.65
CA TRP A 63 6.41 -12.91 4.75
C TRP A 63 6.07 -12.43 6.17
N ASN A 64 6.75 -12.97 7.17
CA ASN A 64 6.60 -12.49 8.55
C ASN A 64 7.28 -11.13 8.69
N GLN A 65 6.52 -10.10 9.09
CA GLN A 65 7.02 -8.73 9.33
C GLN A 65 7.71 -8.12 8.10
N GLU A 66 7.26 -8.51 6.91
CA GLU A 66 7.77 -7.93 5.68
C GLU A 66 7.12 -6.55 5.44
N LYS A 67 7.89 -5.64 4.87
CA LYS A 67 7.37 -4.38 4.38
C LYS A 67 6.44 -4.61 3.20
N GLY A 68 5.47 -3.71 3.05
CA GLY A 68 4.77 -3.55 1.78
C GLY A 68 5.74 -3.29 0.62
N MET A 69 5.25 -3.35 -0.61
CA MET A 69 6.07 -3.03 -1.77
C MET A 69 5.27 -2.32 -2.85
N VAL A 70 5.99 -1.75 -3.80
CA VAL A 70 5.44 -1.19 -5.03
C VAL A 70 5.90 -2.08 -6.18
N VAL A 71 5.01 -2.30 -7.15
CA VAL A 71 5.30 -3.04 -8.37
C VAL A 71 4.81 -2.27 -9.59
N PRO A 72 5.46 -2.43 -10.75
CA PRO A 72 4.96 -1.87 -12.00
C PRO A 72 3.70 -2.62 -12.48
N GLY A 73 2.85 -1.88 -13.19
CA GLY A 73 1.59 -2.35 -13.75
C GLY A 73 0.39 -2.22 -12.81
N GLU A 74 -0.76 -2.65 -13.33
CA GLU A 74 -2.04 -2.71 -12.64
C GLU A 74 -2.67 -4.09 -12.86
N GLY A 75 -3.61 -4.47 -11.99
CA GLY A 75 -4.37 -5.72 -12.12
C GLY A 75 -3.45 -6.94 -12.30
N ARG A 76 -3.57 -7.63 -13.44
CA ARG A 76 -2.82 -8.85 -13.72
C ARG A 76 -1.32 -8.61 -13.85
N ASP A 77 -0.90 -7.53 -14.50
CA ASP A 77 0.53 -7.23 -14.67
C ASP A 77 1.20 -6.98 -13.32
N ALA A 78 0.51 -6.26 -12.42
CA ALA A 78 0.96 -6.10 -11.04
C ALA A 78 1.05 -7.45 -10.32
N LEU A 79 0.04 -8.31 -10.43
CA LEU A 79 0.04 -9.65 -9.82
C LEU A 79 1.23 -10.50 -10.29
N GLU A 80 1.49 -10.52 -11.59
CA GLU A 80 2.63 -11.23 -12.19
C GLU A 80 3.97 -10.67 -11.70
N ASN A 81 4.10 -9.35 -11.56
CA ASN A 81 5.31 -8.75 -11.00
C ASN A 81 5.51 -9.07 -9.52
N VAL A 82 4.45 -9.11 -8.71
CA VAL A 82 4.55 -9.59 -7.31
C VAL A 82 5.04 -11.04 -7.29
N TYR A 83 4.46 -11.90 -8.13
CA TYR A 83 4.86 -13.30 -8.25
C TYR A 83 6.34 -13.45 -8.63
N ARG A 84 6.80 -12.74 -9.66
CA ARG A 84 8.21 -12.76 -10.10
C ARG A 84 9.17 -12.35 -8.98
N ILE A 85 8.87 -11.25 -8.29
CA ILE A 85 9.74 -10.73 -7.23
C ILE A 85 9.77 -11.67 -6.02
N ARG A 86 8.63 -12.24 -5.62
CA ARG A 86 8.51 -12.92 -4.33
C ARG A 86 8.52 -14.44 -4.38
N VAL A 87 8.07 -15.02 -5.48
CA VAL A 87 8.08 -16.47 -5.72
C VAL A 87 9.32 -16.84 -6.54
N ASN A 88 9.53 -16.18 -7.69
CA ASN A 88 10.70 -16.45 -8.53
C ASN A 88 12.00 -15.78 -8.03
N ARG A 89 11.90 -14.93 -6.99
CA ARG A 89 13.03 -14.21 -6.38
C ARG A 89 13.80 -13.33 -7.37
N GLU A 90 13.11 -12.79 -8.36
CA GLU A 90 13.69 -11.83 -9.27
C GLU A 90 14.04 -10.53 -8.54
N LYS A 91 15.07 -9.82 -9.02
CA LYS A 91 15.43 -8.51 -8.47
C LYS A 91 14.28 -7.53 -8.73
N ARG A 92 14.01 -6.69 -7.74
CA ARG A 92 13.06 -5.59 -7.90
C ARG A 92 13.58 -4.64 -8.98
N SER A 93 12.77 -4.42 -10.01
CA SER A 93 13.02 -3.36 -10.98
C SER A 93 12.98 -2.00 -10.28
N GLN A 94 13.71 -1.03 -10.83
CA GLN A 94 13.49 0.36 -10.48
C GLN A 94 12.07 0.77 -10.89
N VAL A 95 11.50 1.69 -10.13
CA VAL A 95 10.16 2.22 -10.37
C VAL A 95 10.28 3.38 -11.35
N SER A 96 9.68 3.23 -12.53
CA SER A 96 9.62 4.33 -13.50
C SER A 96 8.49 5.30 -13.09
N PRO A 97 8.69 6.63 -13.21
CA PRO A 97 7.66 7.61 -12.89
C PRO A 97 6.50 7.60 -13.88
N ASP A 98 6.77 7.21 -15.14
CA ASP A 98 5.81 7.34 -16.24
C ASP A 98 4.95 6.09 -16.45
N GLU A 99 5.21 5.01 -15.70
CA GLU A 99 4.46 3.76 -15.82
C GLU A 99 3.38 3.66 -14.73
N PRO A 100 2.25 3.00 -15.00
CA PRO A 100 1.28 2.67 -13.96
C PRO A 100 1.93 1.82 -12.86
N LEU A 101 1.66 2.15 -11.61
CA LEU A 101 2.17 1.42 -10.45
C LEU A 101 1.03 0.91 -9.57
N SER A 102 1.32 -0.16 -8.82
CA SER A 102 0.45 -0.68 -7.77
C SER A 102 1.20 -0.82 -6.45
N LEU A 103 0.57 -0.41 -5.35
CA LEU A 103 1.02 -0.76 -4.00
C LEU A 103 0.51 -2.17 -3.66
N VAL A 104 1.33 -2.94 -2.97
CA VAL A 104 1.00 -4.28 -2.50
C VAL A 104 0.80 -4.23 -1.00
N PHE A 105 -0.45 -4.42 -0.58
CA PHE A 105 -0.84 -4.63 0.80
C PHE A 105 -1.04 -6.13 1.03
N PHE A 106 -0.57 -6.66 2.14
CA PHE A 106 -0.80 -8.05 2.49
C PHE A 106 -0.84 -8.25 4.00
N THR A 107 -1.44 -9.36 4.41
CA THR A 107 -1.38 -9.83 5.79
C THR A 107 -1.04 -11.32 5.83
N ASN A 108 -0.24 -11.72 6.81
CA ASN A 108 -0.13 -13.11 7.19
C ASN A 108 -1.36 -13.54 8.04
N ALA A 109 -1.39 -14.80 8.46
CA ALA A 109 -2.46 -15.38 9.28
C ALA A 109 -2.69 -14.57 10.57
N THR A 110 -3.78 -13.79 10.65
CA THR A 110 -4.07 -12.87 11.79
C THR A 110 -5.14 -13.39 12.75
N GLY A 111 -5.82 -14.50 12.41
CA GLY A 111 -7.01 -14.98 13.13
C GLY A 111 -8.22 -14.04 13.05
N HIS A 112 -8.12 -12.96 12.27
CA HIS A 112 -9.15 -11.95 12.06
C HIS A 112 -9.32 -11.74 10.55
N ALA A 113 -10.48 -11.25 10.13
CA ALA A 113 -10.54 -10.61 8.83
C ALA A 113 -9.81 -9.28 8.84
N VAL A 114 -9.20 -8.93 7.71
CA VAL A 114 -8.58 -7.63 7.50
C VAL A 114 -9.26 -6.99 6.30
N GLU A 115 -9.76 -5.79 6.50
CA GLU A 115 -10.48 -5.03 5.48
C GLU A 115 -9.82 -3.67 5.29
N ILE A 116 -9.45 -3.34 4.05
CA ILE A 116 -9.05 -1.98 3.70
C ILE A 116 -10.30 -1.10 3.76
N GLN A 117 -10.24 -0.04 4.56
CA GLN A 117 -11.35 0.90 4.73
C GLN A 117 -11.15 2.15 3.89
N GLN A 118 -9.89 2.55 3.68
CA GLN A 118 -9.57 3.77 2.95
C GLN A 118 -8.14 3.73 2.42
N VAL A 119 -7.95 4.30 1.23
CA VAL A 119 -6.62 4.61 0.70
C VAL A 119 -6.60 6.07 0.26
N GLU A 120 -5.69 6.84 0.83
CA GLU A 120 -5.53 8.27 0.54
C GLU A 120 -4.13 8.55 0.00
N ARG A 121 -4.02 9.48 -0.95
CA ARG A 121 -2.76 10.07 -1.42
C ARG A 121 -2.74 11.56 -1.11
N LYS A 122 -1.68 12.03 -0.48
CA LYS A 122 -1.40 13.46 -0.28
C LYS A 122 0.01 13.80 -0.76
N GLY A 123 0.11 14.25 -2.01
CA GLY A 123 1.39 14.47 -2.67
C GLY A 123 2.19 13.17 -2.81
N ASN A 124 3.31 13.07 -2.09
CA ASN A 124 4.20 11.91 -2.11
C ASN A 124 4.00 10.96 -0.91
N HIS A 125 2.88 11.10 -0.21
CA HIS A 125 2.52 10.27 0.93
C HIS A 125 1.22 9.51 0.63
N PHE A 126 1.24 8.19 0.80
CA PHE A 126 0.07 7.33 0.74
C PHE A 126 -0.25 6.81 2.14
N THR A 127 -1.53 6.77 2.49
CA THR A 127 -2.00 6.19 3.75
C THR A 127 -3.01 5.09 3.42
N ILE A 128 -2.74 3.86 3.85
CA ILE A 128 -3.65 2.72 3.72
C ILE A 128 -4.21 2.45 5.12
N ARG A 129 -5.49 2.80 5.32
CA ARG A 129 -6.21 2.53 6.56
C ARG A 129 -6.95 1.23 6.45
N TYR A 130 -6.75 0.35 7.43
CA TYR A 130 -7.36 -0.96 7.46
C TYR A 130 -8.01 -1.24 8.82
N ARG A 131 -8.91 -2.20 8.88
CA ARG A 131 -9.57 -2.61 10.11
C ARG A 131 -9.52 -4.13 10.26
N PHE A 132 -9.34 -4.57 11.50
CA PHE A 132 -9.57 -5.96 11.88
C PHE A 132 -11.04 -6.21 12.17
N VAL A 133 -11.59 -7.25 11.55
CA VAL A 133 -12.95 -7.70 11.74
C VAL A 133 -12.94 -9.08 12.41
N PRO A 134 -13.47 -9.21 13.63
CA PRO A 134 -13.54 -10.48 14.33
C PRO A 134 -14.28 -11.54 13.50
N ARG A 135 -13.71 -12.74 13.41
CA ARG A 135 -14.34 -13.90 12.79
C ARG A 135 -14.59 -14.99 13.83
N MET A 136 -15.72 -15.67 13.70
CA MET A 136 -16.08 -16.82 14.54
C MET A 136 -15.56 -18.15 13.96
N GLN A 137 -15.03 -18.12 12.74
CA GLN A 137 -14.48 -19.31 12.08
C GLN A 137 -13.02 -19.50 12.50
N ALA A 138 -12.60 -20.76 12.62
CA ALA A 138 -11.23 -21.13 13.00
C ALA A 138 -10.22 -20.94 11.85
N ASP A 139 -10.63 -20.33 10.73
CA ASP A 139 -9.71 -20.04 9.64
C ASP A 139 -8.81 -18.86 10.03
N SER A 140 -7.53 -18.94 9.65
CA SER A 140 -6.62 -17.80 9.70
C SER A 140 -6.41 -17.30 8.28
N PRO A 141 -7.36 -16.51 7.75
CA PRO A 141 -7.30 -16.06 6.38
C PRO A 141 -6.09 -15.17 6.18
N GLN A 142 -5.56 -15.24 4.97
CA GLN A 142 -4.52 -14.37 4.47
C GLN A 142 -5.14 -13.44 3.46
N TYR A 143 -4.59 -12.24 3.37
CA TYR A 143 -5.11 -11.23 2.49
C TYR A 143 -3.98 -10.63 1.67
N ILE A 144 -4.27 -10.34 0.41
CA ILE A 144 -3.41 -9.57 -0.49
C ILE A 144 -4.30 -8.61 -1.26
N ALA A 145 -3.81 -7.39 -1.46
CA ALA A 145 -4.45 -6.38 -2.29
C ALA A 145 -3.42 -5.67 -3.17
N LEU A 146 -3.81 -5.42 -4.42
CA LEU A 146 -3.12 -4.60 -5.41
C LEU A 146 -3.88 -3.29 -5.54
N ILE A 147 -3.28 -2.23 -5.04
CA ILE A 147 -3.87 -0.90 -4.96
C ILE A 147 -3.30 -0.07 -6.12
N PRO A 148 -4.05 0.18 -7.20
CA PRO A 148 -3.55 0.99 -8.30
C PRO A 148 -3.32 2.42 -7.81
N ILE A 149 -2.13 2.95 -8.09
CA ILE A 149 -1.77 4.35 -7.76
C ILE A 149 -1.45 5.18 -9.00
N GLY A 150 -1.57 4.56 -10.19
CA GLY A 150 -1.22 5.16 -11.47
C GLY A 150 0.26 5.56 -11.57
N PRO A 151 0.61 6.36 -12.59
CA PRO A 151 1.93 6.98 -12.70
C PRO A 151 2.21 7.96 -11.55
N VAL A 152 3.48 8.12 -11.21
CA VAL A 152 3.91 9.00 -10.12
C VAL A 152 5.09 9.85 -10.59
N GLY A 153 5.15 11.13 -10.22
CA GLY A 153 6.31 11.95 -10.59
C GLY A 153 7.62 11.42 -9.97
N VAL A 154 8.76 11.86 -10.51
CA VAL A 154 10.08 11.58 -9.92
C VAL A 154 10.13 12.03 -8.46
N GLY A 155 10.61 11.17 -7.58
CA GLY A 155 10.77 11.53 -6.18
C GLY A 155 10.71 10.37 -5.21
N LYS A 156 10.89 10.70 -3.92
CA LYS A 156 10.74 9.76 -2.82
C LYS A 156 9.29 9.78 -2.32
N TYR A 157 8.72 8.59 -2.21
CA TYR A 157 7.38 8.35 -1.71
C TYR A 157 7.40 7.60 -0.38
N SER A 158 6.40 7.84 0.43
CA SER A 158 6.16 7.14 1.69
C SER A 158 4.77 6.52 1.69
N VAL A 159 4.67 5.32 2.24
CA VAL A 159 3.42 4.56 2.38
C VAL A 159 3.27 4.21 3.85
N GLU A 160 2.23 4.73 4.47
CA GLU A 160 1.84 4.46 5.85
C GLU A 160 0.72 3.42 5.89
N ILE A 161 0.88 2.42 6.75
CA ILE A 161 -0.09 1.37 7.02
C ILE A 161 -0.68 1.61 8.41
N ASP A 162 -1.94 2.03 8.48
CA ASP A 162 -2.56 2.57 9.70
C ASP A 162 -3.77 1.73 10.14
N PRO A 163 -3.71 1.03 11.29
CA PRO A 163 -4.85 0.30 11.81
C PRO A 163 -5.91 1.24 12.38
N LEU A 164 -7.15 1.07 11.93
CA LEU A 164 -8.31 1.70 12.53
C LEU A 164 -8.78 0.94 13.76
N PRO A 165 -9.38 1.65 14.75
CA PRO A 165 -9.96 1.01 15.91
C PRO A 165 -11.10 0.07 15.51
N LEU A 166 -11.33 -0.93 16.35
CA LEU A 166 -12.44 -1.85 16.24
C LEU A 166 -13.77 -1.08 16.25
N GLU A 167 -14.71 -1.52 15.40
CA GLU A 167 -16.03 -0.90 15.37
C GLU A 167 -16.73 -1.00 16.72
N LYS A 168 -17.49 0.04 17.05
CA LYS A 168 -18.26 0.12 18.29
C LYS A 168 -19.11 -1.14 18.52
N LYS A 169 -19.77 -1.67 17.48
CA LYS A 169 -20.62 -2.87 17.57
C LYS A 169 -19.88 -4.10 18.10
N TYR A 170 -18.58 -4.25 17.82
CA TYR A 170 -17.79 -5.39 18.31
C TYR A 170 -17.31 -5.15 19.75
N ARG A 171 -16.94 -3.90 20.08
CA ARG A 171 -16.59 -3.51 21.45
C ARG A 171 -17.78 -3.66 22.41
N ASP A 172 -18.99 -3.30 21.94
CA ASP A 172 -20.23 -3.47 22.69
C ASP A 172 -20.55 -4.96 22.96
N LEU A 173 -20.00 -5.89 22.17
CA LEU A 173 -20.07 -7.34 22.39
C LEU A 173 -18.94 -7.86 23.30
N GLY A 174 -18.11 -6.99 23.88
CA GLY A 174 -16.99 -7.36 24.73
C GLY A 174 -15.78 -7.91 23.98
N LEU A 175 -15.69 -7.70 22.66
CA LEU A 175 -14.51 -8.08 21.88
C LEU A 175 -13.40 -7.04 22.07
N SER A 176 -12.18 -7.52 22.28
CA SER A 176 -11.00 -6.68 22.46
C SER A 176 -10.42 -6.21 21.13
N GLU A 177 -9.71 -5.08 21.16
CA GLU A 177 -8.86 -4.65 20.05
C GLU A 177 -7.80 -5.73 19.73
N PRO A 178 -7.35 -5.82 18.47
CA PRO A 178 -6.24 -6.67 18.07
C PRO A 178 -4.98 -6.37 18.88
N GLY A 179 -4.30 -7.41 19.35
CA GLY A 179 -3.01 -7.26 20.02
C GLY A 179 -1.88 -6.93 19.04
N GLU A 180 -0.72 -6.53 19.58
CA GLU A 180 0.47 -6.21 18.77
C GLU A 180 0.87 -7.35 17.83
N ARG A 181 0.72 -8.61 18.27
CA ARG A 181 1.01 -9.77 17.43
C ARG A 181 0.15 -9.80 16.17
N GLN A 182 -1.13 -9.47 16.27
CA GLN A 182 -2.03 -9.43 15.11
C GLN A 182 -1.69 -8.25 14.20
N ILE A 183 -1.39 -7.08 14.77
CA ILE A 183 -0.97 -5.88 14.03
C ILE A 183 0.32 -6.17 13.24
N ASN A 184 1.30 -6.82 13.86
CA ASN A 184 2.58 -7.20 13.25
C ASN A 184 2.46 -8.28 12.16
N ASN A 185 1.26 -8.87 11.96
CA ASN A 185 1.00 -9.76 10.84
C ASN A 185 0.52 -9.01 9.60
N VAL A 186 0.30 -7.70 9.66
CA VAL A 186 0.05 -6.85 8.49
C VAL A 186 1.39 -6.32 7.99
N CYS A 187 1.51 -6.11 6.67
CA CYS A 187 2.72 -5.56 6.09
C CYS A 187 3.10 -4.20 6.69
N ASP A 188 4.40 -3.96 6.88
CA ASP A 188 4.89 -2.71 7.44
C ASP A 188 4.84 -1.54 6.43
N SER A 189 4.74 -0.32 6.97
CA SER A 189 4.98 0.93 6.25
C SER A 189 6.33 0.93 5.54
N PHE A 190 6.39 1.58 4.38
CA PHE A 190 7.58 1.57 3.53
C PHE A 190 7.77 2.85 2.73
N THR A 191 8.93 2.96 2.08
CA THR A 191 9.25 4.05 1.16
C THR A 191 9.78 3.48 -0.14
N PHE A 192 9.51 4.17 -1.24
CA PHE A 192 10.11 3.86 -2.53
C PHE A 192 10.55 5.15 -3.24
N ILE A 193 11.37 5.00 -4.28
CA ILE A 193 11.86 6.13 -5.08
C ILE A 193 11.51 5.83 -6.53
N ALA A 194 10.83 6.77 -7.18
CA ALA A 194 10.65 6.78 -8.63
C ALA A 194 11.77 7.63 -9.25
N LEU A 195 12.51 7.05 -10.21
CA LEU A 195 13.68 7.67 -10.84
C LEU A 195 13.44 7.83 -12.34
N GLU A 196 13.97 8.90 -12.95
CA GLU A 196 13.92 9.03 -14.41
C GLU A 196 14.56 7.81 -15.09
N ASN A 197 13.95 7.36 -16.18
CA ASN A 197 14.53 6.31 -17.00
C ASN A 197 15.77 6.88 -17.70
N GLU A 198 16.94 6.27 -17.45
CA GLU A 198 18.14 6.49 -18.25
C GLU A 198 17.84 6.02 -19.69
N ARG A 199 17.59 6.97 -20.60
CA ARG A 199 17.35 6.72 -22.02
C ARG A 199 18.65 6.40 -22.76
#